data_AF-A0A951H9W5-F1
#
_entry.id   AF-A0A951H9W5-F1
#
_cell.length_a   1.000
_cell.length_b   1.000
_cell.length_c   1.000
_cell.angle_alpha   90.00
_cell.angle_beta   90.00
_cell.angle_gamma   90.00
#
_symmetry.space_group_name_H-M   'P 1'
#
loop_
_entity.id
_entity.type
_entity.pdbx_description
1 polymer ?
#
loop_
_entity_poly.entity_id
_entity_poly.type
_entity_poly.pdbx_seq_one_letter_code
_entity_poly.pdbx_strand_id
1 'polypeptide(L)'
;MRHFFFVLLTWCSLIVWQPSVQASYIHFCDLPELVTKSDVLAVAEVVKVATVSSEPSHTLPLLRRRATLRVLRSFAPPGAVKLTEGQTIEVEYETKDWSRLSYYTGSFDYPDFSADQVELFPLKAPLPNATAWQLVSHEEGCTLPATAIPLANVQPADGYEFIAAQLAGALANGTQSQRCAIAEYLSWANRGHIDGSNAAPLAQIDYLLTANLNDEAVWFNIFLALYAPWGTWETPHPKIAALLATSHDRQLRWYLPARALSHVNPQGLKERIIEALIAQGAVGAFASVGTLKLNYPNDPLVMQQLQAALEKSTPGALSIANEFLSKRSLFNQAPPIHPDKTLLPALLAAARRVLSQAQMHPHELKTAAALLIEFGTKDDITALVSEAKHAQEVDPRSYQELVLASLSSPDNTLPFWRVVINDTTVVPLKYWGNNWRYCDLAAGEIQRITKMEFGLQQPRMQFELKEQNPQPTITARDQAVAKAKAWLAKHPPD
;
A
#
# COMPACT_ATOMS: atom_id res chain seq x y z
N MET A 1 -31.68 -20.13 -9.25
CA MET A 1 -31.50 -18.67 -9.10
C MET A 1 -31.12 -18.30 -7.65
N ARG A 2 -29.91 -18.66 -7.19
CA ARG A 2 -29.45 -18.34 -5.82
C ARG A 2 -27.92 -18.20 -5.71
N HIS A 3 -27.22 -17.93 -6.81
CA HIS A 3 -25.74 -17.91 -6.86
C HIS A 3 -25.15 -16.57 -7.33
N PHE A 4 -25.96 -15.52 -7.50
CA PHE A 4 -25.49 -14.24 -8.08
C PHE A 4 -25.17 -13.13 -7.06
N PHE A 5 -25.45 -13.34 -5.76
CA PHE A 5 -25.33 -12.28 -4.74
C PHE A 5 -23.96 -12.20 -4.04
N PHE A 6 -23.00 -13.08 -4.33
CA PHE A 6 -21.78 -13.24 -3.53
C PHE A 6 -20.48 -12.70 -4.16
N VAL A 7 -20.56 -12.02 -5.32
CA VAL A 7 -19.41 -11.43 -6.03
C VAL A 7 -19.15 -9.97 -5.61
N LEU A 8 -19.97 -9.42 -4.69
CA LEU A 8 -19.98 -8.00 -4.33
C LEU A 8 -18.97 -7.61 -3.23
N LEU A 9 -18.75 -8.45 -2.22
CA LEU A 9 -17.70 -8.28 -1.19
C LEU A 9 -16.28 -8.21 -1.77
N THR A 10 -16.10 -8.77 -2.95
CA THR A 10 -14.80 -9.18 -3.49
C THR A 10 -13.98 -8.11 -4.19
N TRP A 11 -14.57 -6.96 -4.51
CA TRP A 11 -13.88 -5.93 -5.29
C TRP A 11 -13.44 -4.74 -4.45
N CYS A 12 -14.13 -4.42 -3.35
CA CYS A 12 -13.63 -3.41 -2.41
C CYS A 12 -12.33 -3.85 -1.72
N SER A 13 -12.15 -5.16 -1.49
CA SER A 13 -10.91 -5.76 -0.97
C SER A 13 -9.76 -5.82 -1.99
N LEU A 14 -10.05 -5.72 -3.30
CA LEU A 14 -9.01 -5.60 -4.35
C LEU A 14 -8.46 -4.17 -4.45
N ILE A 15 -9.19 -3.17 -3.96
CA ILE A 15 -8.73 -1.78 -3.81
C ILE A 15 -8.06 -1.55 -2.43
N VAL A 16 -7.51 -2.62 -1.84
CA VAL A 16 -6.51 -2.55 -0.75
C VAL A 16 -5.11 -2.27 -1.35
N TRP A 17 -4.96 -2.44 -2.67
CA TRP A 17 -3.83 -1.95 -3.44
C TRP A 17 -4.09 -0.51 -3.89
N GLN A 18 -3.88 0.44 -2.99
CA GLN A 18 -3.09 1.58 -3.44
C GLN A 18 -1.66 1.26 -3.04
N PRO A 19 -0.82 0.70 -3.95
CA PRO A 19 0.61 0.91 -3.80
C PRO A 19 0.77 2.42 -3.57
N SER A 20 1.55 2.77 -2.55
CA SER A 20 1.91 4.16 -2.27
C SER A 20 2.12 4.87 -3.59
N VAL A 21 1.43 6.00 -3.84
CA VAL A 21 1.53 6.69 -5.14
C VAL A 21 2.86 7.45 -5.31
N GLN A 22 3.81 7.09 -4.47
CA GLN A 22 5.22 7.45 -4.41
C GLN A 22 6.04 6.42 -5.19
N ALA A 23 7.15 6.84 -5.79
CA ALA A 23 8.13 5.93 -6.39
C ALA A 23 8.39 4.74 -5.47
N SER A 24 8.33 3.53 -6.03
CA SER A 24 8.84 2.33 -5.39
C SER A 24 10.32 2.48 -5.04
N TYR A 25 10.87 1.55 -4.26
CA TYR A 25 12.32 1.41 -4.12
C TYR A 25 12.93 0.86 -5.42
N ILE A 26 14.20 1.19 -5.67
CA ILE A 26 15.00 0.63 -6.76
C ILE A 26 14.93 -0.89 -6.69
N HIS A 27 14.62 -1.58 -7.78
CA HIS A 27 14.48 -3.02 -7.75
C HIS A 27 15.78 -3.71 -7.31
N PHE A 28 15.64 -4.79 -6.56
CA PHE A 28 16.79 -5.52 -6.02
C PHE A 28 17.67 -6.13 -7.11
N CYS A 29 17.10 -6.53 -8.25
CA CYS A 29 17.87 -7.01 -9.39
C CYS A 29 18.76 -5.93 -10.03
N ASP A 30 18.50 -4.65 -9.75
CA ASP A 30 19.23 -3.52 -10.35
C ASP A 30 20.38 -3.03 -9.45
N LEU A 31 20.60 -3.66 -8.29
CA LEU A 31 21.68 -3.31 -7.37
C LEU A 31 23.08 -3.29 -8.04
N PRO A 32 23.43 -4.25 -8.94
CA PRO A 32 24.71 -4.20 -9.64
C PRO A 32 24.92 -2.97 -10.49
N GLU A 33 23.88 -2.61 -11.24
CA GLU A 33 23.90 -1.44 -12.09
C GLU A 33 23.90 -0.16 -11.24
N LEU A 34 23.16 -0.16 -10.13
CA LEU A 34 23.09 0.94 -9.19
C LEU A 34 24.45 1.29 -8.60
N VAL A 35 25.17 0.30 -8.06
CA VAL A 35 26.50 0.49 -7.46
C VAL A 35 27.48 1.04 -8.51
N THR A 36 27.36 0.60 -9.76
CA THR A 36 28.24 1.05 -10.86
C THR A 36 27.92 2.47 -11.33
N LYS A 37 26.64 2.88 -11.29
CA LYS A 37 26.18 4.20 -11.77
C LYS A 37 26.24 5.31 -10.71
N SER A 38 26.43 4.95 -9.45
CA SER A 38 26.45 5.90 -8.32
C SER A 38 27.87 6.39 -8.05
N ASP A 39 28.05 7.70 -7.93
CA ASP A 39 29.31 8.27 -7.42
C ASP A 39 29.39 8.14 -5.89
N VAL A 40 28.25 8.14 -5.21
CA VAL A 40 28.15 7.93 -3.77
C VAL A 40 26.82 7.28 -3.41
N LEU A 41 26.85 6.36 -2.45
CA LEU A 41 25.66 5.83 -1.78
C LEU A 41 25.56 6.51 -0.43
N ALA A 42 24.51 7.29 -0.20
CA ALA A 42 24.35 8.07 1.04
C ALA A 42 23.08 7.66 1.76
N VAL A 43 23.17 7.21 3.00
CA VAL A 43 22.01 7.20 3.88
C VAL A 43 21.85 8.59 4.45
N ALA A 44 20.69 9.19 4.22
CA ALA A 44 20.42 10.55 4.63
C ALA A 44 18.98 10.70 5.13
N GLU A 45 18.79 11.70 5.97
CA GLU A 45 17.49 12.15 6.44
C GLU A 45 17.04 13.36 5.64
N VAL A 46 15.79 13.35 5.19
CA VAL A 46 15.16 14.48 4.51
C VAL A 46 14.81 15.54 5.55
N VAL A 47 15.56 16.63 5.57
CA VAL A 47 15.33 17.74 6.53
C VAL A 47 14.18 18.64 6.07
N LYS A 48 14.10 18.88 4.75
CA LYS A 48 13.12 19.77 4.15
C LYS A 48 12.90 19.44 2.69
N VAL A 49 11.68 19.63 2.22
CA VAL A 49 11.34 19.64 0.79
C VAL A 49 10.80 21.01 0.40
N ALA A 50 11.29 21.54 -0.72
CA ALA A 50 10.83 22.82 -1.29
C ALA A 50 10.46 22.65 -2.77
N THR A 51 9.49 23.44 -3.24
CA THR A 51 9.18 23.53 -4.68
C THR A 51 10.16 24.50 -5.34
N VAL A 52 10.86 24.04 -6.37
CA VAL A 52 11.81 24.85 -7.15
C VAL A 52 11.10 25.56 -8.29
N SER A 53 10.24 24.83 -9.02
CA SER A 53 9.41 25.40 -10.07
C SER A 53 8.12 24.59 -10.25
N SER A 54 7.06 25.28 -10.70
CA SER A 54 5.77 24.68 -11.07
C SER A 54 5.58 24.62 -12.59
N GLU A 55 6.67 24.69 -13.35
CA GLU A 55 6.60 24.71 -14.81
C GLU A 55 6.20 23.32 -15.30
N PRO A 56 5.07 23.20 -16.01
CA PRO A 56 4.63 21.91 -16.51
C PRO A 56 5.62 21.42 -17.56
N SER A 57 6.15 20.22 -17.36
CA SER A 57 6.64 19.42 -18.49
C SER A 57 5.50 19.31 -19.51
N HIS A 58 5.80 19.49 -20.80
CA HIS A 58 4.80 19.57 -21.87
C HIS A 58 3.89 18.32 -21.99
N THR A 59 4.16 17.25 -21.24
CA THR A 59 3.41 16.00 -21.22
C THR A 59 2.88 15.59 -19.84
N LEU A 60 3.41 16.13 -18.73
CA LEU A 60 3.04 15.76 -17.36
C LEU A 60 3.04 16.96 -16.40
N PRO A 61 2.01 17.13 -15.55
CA PRO A 61 2.03 18.13 -14.47
C PRO A 61 2.95 17.63 -13.34
N LEU A 62 4.25 17.73 -13.57
CA LEU A 62 5.27 17.47 -12.56
C LEU A 62 5.69 18.77 -11.88
N LEU A 63 5.99 18.68 -10.58
CA LEU A 63 6.66 19.73 -9.84
C LEU A 63 8.14 19.36 -9.75
N ARG A 64 9.00 20.33 -10.06
CA ARG A 64 10.41 20.21 -9.68
C ARG A 64 10.52 20.55 -8.20
N ARG A 65 10.96 19.58 -7.42
CA ARG A 65 11.20 19.71 -5.98
C ARG A 65 12.69 19.63 -5.70
N ARG A 66 13.06 20.16 -4.53
CA ARG A 66 14.38 20.04 -3.96
C ARG A 66 14.26 19.52 -2.54
N ALA A 67 14.93 18.41 -2.26
CA ALA A 67 15.10 17.87 -0.93
C ALA A 67 16.45 18.30 -0.37
N THR A 68 16.44 18.87 0.83
CA THR A 68 17.64 19.10 1.63
C THR A 68 17.86 17.86 2.49
N LEU A 69 19.00 17.20 2.29
CA LEU A 69 19.34 15.94 2.95
C LEU A 69 20.47 16.14 3.95
N ARG A 70 20.31 15.63 5.17
CA ARG A 70 21.39 15.51 6.16
C ARG A 70 21.99 14.11 6.06
N VAL A 71 23.25 14.04 5.64
CA VAL A 71 23.97 12.77 5.47
C VAL A 71 24.21 12.15 6.85
N LEU A 72 23.76 10.92 7.04
CA LEU A 72 24.02 10.13 8.25
C LEU A 72 25.26 9.26 8.07
N ARG A 73 25.46 8.73 6.87
CA ARG A 73 26.61 7.90 6.49
C ARG A 73 26.64 7.71 4.99
N SER A 74 27.82 7.44 4.44
CA SER A 74 27.95 7.22 3.00
C SER A 74 29.10 6.28 2.65
N PHE A 75 28.96 5.61 1.52
CA PHE A 75 30.01 4.87 0.83
C PHE A 75 30.30 5.54 -0.52
N ALA A 76 31.57 5.78 -0.81
CA ALA A 76 32.03 6.28 -2.09
C ALA A 76 33.19 5.40 -2.58
N PRO A 77 33.18 4.96 -3.86
CA PRO A 77 34.30 4.21 -4.43
C PRO A 77 35.58 5.06 -4.44
N PRO A 78 36.77 4.43 -4.50
CA PRO A 78 38.04 5.15 -4.55
C PRO A 78 38.07 6.18 -5.68
N GLY A 79 38.40 7.43 -5.35
CA GLY A 79 38.47 8.54 -6.31
C GLY A 79 37.16 9.31 -6.52
N ALA A 80 36.04 8.85 -5.98
CA ALA A 80 34.78 9.60 -5.98
C ALA A 80 34.71 10.60 -4.81
N VAL A 81 33.78 11.55 -4.92
CA VAL A 81 33.53 12.55 -3.87
C VAL A 81 32.92 11.87 -2.66
N LYS A 82 33.61 11.94 -1.51
CA LYS A 82 33.11 11.40 -0.25
C LYS A 82 32.23 12.41 0.45
N LEU A 83 31.03 11.99 0.84
CA LEU A 83 30.17 12.75 1.74
C LEU A 83 30.55 12.46 3.19
N THR A 84 30.42 13.46 4.05
CA THR A 84 30.74 13.35 5.47
C THR A 84 29.47 13.32 6.33
N GLU A 85 29.52 12.63 7.46
CA GLU A 85 28.41 12.60 8.41
C GLU A 85 28.07 14.02 8.89
N GLY A 86 26.78 14.34 8.95
CA GLY A 86 26.26 15.66 9.28
C GLY A 86 26.28 16.67 8.11
N GLN A 87 26.95 16.34 7.00
CA GLN A 87 26.95 17.20 5.82
C GLN A 87 25.53 17.37 5.28
N THR A 88 25.17 18.60 4.93
CA THR A 88 23.91 18.91 4.26
C THR A 88 24.14 19.02 2.76
N ILE A 89 23.34 18.30 1.98
CA ILE A 89 23.34 18.35 0.52
C ILE A 89 21.94 18.64 0.00
N GLU A 90 21.84 19.08 -1.25
CA GLU A 90 20.57 19.27 -1.93
C GLU A 90 20.44 18.27 -3.07
N VAL A 91 19.25 17.71 -3.24
CA VAL A 91 18.89 16.82 -4.36
C VAL A 91 17.66 17.39 -5.04
N GLU A 92 17.73 17.57 -6.35
CA GLU A 92 16.56 17.93 -7.16
C GLU A 92 15.92 16.68 -7.77
N TYR A 93 14.59 16.66 -7.74
CA TYR A 93 13.79 15.57 -8.28
C TYR A 93 12.46 16.09 -8.81
N GLU A 94 11.80 15.27 -9.62
CA GLU A 94 10.46 15.55 -10.14
C GLU A 94 9.44 14.73 -9.35
N THR A 95 8.34 15.37 -8.97
CA THR A 95 7.22 14.72 -8.29
C THR A 95 5.91 15.07 -8.97
N LYS A 96 4.88 14.30 -8.64
CA LYS A 96 3.50 14.49 -9.10
C LYS A 96 2.92 15.81 -8.53
N ASP A 97 2.45 16.73 -9.39
CA ASP A 97 1.67 17.88 -8.94
C ASP A 97 0.25 17.47 -8.56
N TRP A 98 0.04 16.97 -7.34
CA TRP A 98 -1.27 16.50 -6.88
C TRP A 98 -2.40 17.51 -7.03
N SER A 99 -2.08 18.81 -6.97
CA SER A 99 -3.07 19.88 -7.12
C SER A 99 -3.57 20.07 -8.56
N ARG A 100 -2.75 19.66 -9.55
CA ARG A 100 -3.05 19.75 -10.99
C ARG A 100 -3.24 18.40 -11.66
N LEU A 101 -2.92 17.31 -10.97
CA LEU A 101 -3.03 15.90 -11.40
C LEU A 101 -4.47 15.37 -11.37
N SER A 102 -5.45 16.22 -11.63
CA SER A 102 -6.83 15.78 -11.85
C SER A 102 -7.00 14.91 -13.10
N TYR A 103 -5.94 14.60 -13.88
CA TYR A 103 -6.07 14.01 -15.23
C TYR A 103 -5.03 12.97 -15.67
N TYR A 104 -4.18 12.40 -14.79
CA TYR A 104 -3.13 11.47 -15.26
C TYR A 104 -3.25 10.05 -14.73
N THR A 105 -3.23 9.09 -15.65
CA THR A 105 -3.30 7.63 -15.42
C THR A 105 -2.03 6.90 -15.85
N GLY A 106 -0.88 7.57 -15.95
CA GLY A 106 0.35 6.90 -16.37
C GLY A 106 0.92 5.96 -15.32
N SER A 107 1.77 5.06 -15.80
CA SER A 107 2.41 4.00 -15.04
C SER A 107 3.47 4.48 -14.06
N PHE A 108 4.10 5.63 -14.34
CA PHE A 108 5.30 6.08 -13.63
C PHE A 108 5.00 6.57 -12.21
N ASP A 109 5.71 5.98 -11.25
CA ASP A 109 5.70 6.39 -9.86
C ASP A 109 6.92 7.31 -9.62
N TYR A 110 6.64 8.56 -9.22
CA TYR A 110 7.64 9.60 -8.96
C TYR A 110 7.88 9.71 -7.46
N PRO A 111 9.10 10.02 -6.99
CA PRO A 111 9.36 10.21 -5.58
C PRO A 111 8.53 11.36 -5.01
N ASP A 112 8.05 11.19 -3.79
CA ASP A 112 7.43 12.26 -3.00
C ASP A 112 8.00 12.18 -1.58
N PHE A 113 9.18 12.77 -1.40
CA PHE A 113 9.87 12.73 -0.12
C PHE A 113 9.15 13.58 0.92
N SER A 114 9.15 13.11 2.16
CA SER A 114 8.63 13.83 3.32
C SER A 114 9.74 14.16 4.31
N ALA A 115 9.55 15.22 5.10
CA ALA A 115 10.50 15.53 6.18
C ALA A 115 10.60 14.35 7.16
N ASP A 116 11.78 14.19 7.78
CA ASP A 116 12.15 13.12 8.70
C ASP A 116 12.23 11.71 8.06
N GLN A 117 11.98 11.60 6.76
CA GLN A 117 12.18 10.34 6.02
C GLN A 117 13.66 10.01 5.92
N VAL A 118 14.02 8.75 6.21
CA VAL A 118 15.42 8.26 6.13
C VAL A 118 15.50 7.16 5.09
N GLU A 119 16.28 7.41 4.04
CA GLU A 119 16.47 6.47 2.94
C GLU A 119 17.96 6.38 2.56
N LEU A 120 18.31 5.36 1.79
CA LEU A 120 19.57 5.29 1.06
C LEU A 120 19.36 5.89 -0.33
N PHE A 121 20.08 6.98 -0.59
CA PHE A 121 20.11 7.73 -1.82
C PHE A 121 21.36 7.35 -2.63
N PRO A 122 21.18 6.71 -3.80
CA PRO A 122 22.22 6.55 -4.79
C PRO A 122 22.34 7.85 -5.59
N LEU A 123 23.51 8.49 -5.51
CA LEU A 123 23.72 9.85 -5.99
C LEU A 123 24.86 9.93 -7.01
N LYS A 124 24.69 10.85 -7.96
CA LYS A 124 25.75 11.35 -8.85
C LYS A 124 26.15 12.76 -8.45
N ALA A 125 27.43 13.05 -8.62
CA ALA A 125 28.00 14.36 -8.35
C ALA A 125 27.25 15.46 -9.14
N PRO A 126 27.18 16.68 -8.60
CA PRO A 126 26.57 17.80 -9.32
C PRO A 126 27.24 18.04 -10.68
N LEU A 127 26.44 18.41 -11.69
CA LEU A 127 26.97 18.86 -12.98
C LEU A 127 27.86 20.10 -12.81
N PRO A 128 28.78 20.41 -13.76
CA PRO A 128 29.77 21.50 -13.63
C PRO A 128 29.23 22.91 -13.32
N ASN A 129 27.91 23.13 -13.45
CA ASN A 129 27.23 24.40 -13.16
C ASN A 129 26.03 24.24 -12.19
N ALA A 130 25.90 23.10 -11.54
CA ALA A 130 24.84 22.82 -10.57
C ALA A 130 25.43 22.58 -9.19
N THR A 131 24.69 22.95 -8.14
CA THR A 131 25.07 22.68 -6.75
C THR A 131 24.34 21.47 -6.17
N ALA A 132 23.23 21.08 -6.79
CA ALA A 132 22.42 19.94 -6.36
C ALA A 132 23.00 18.63 -6.89
N TRP A 133 23.03 17.63 -6.02
CA TRP A 133 23.30 16.24 -6.37
C TRP A 133 22.13 15.67 -7.17
N GLN A 134 22.42 14.66 -7.97
CA GLN A 134 21.43 14.02 -8.83
C GLN A 134 21.13 12.61 -8.34
N LEU A 135 19.86 12.21 -8.39
CA LEU A 135 19.48 10.81 -8.21
C LEU A 135 19.96 10.00 -9.42
N VAL A 136 20.36 8.76 -9.19
CA VAL A 136 20.74 7.85 -10.30
C VAL A 136 19.53 7.49 -11.18
N SER A 137 18.33 7.47 -10.60
CA SER A 137 17.05 7.31 -11.29
C SER A 137 16.04 8.34 -10.81
N HIS A 138 15.24 8.87 -11.73
CA HIS A 138 14.19 9.88 -11.48
C HIS A 138 12.77 9.31 -11.69
N GLU A 139 12.64 8.13 -12.29
CA GLU A 139 11.37 7.47 -12.62
C GLU A 139 11.46 6.02 -12.10
N GLU A 140 10.44 5.54 -11.38
CA GLU A 140 10.35 4.17 -10.82
C GLU A 140 11.62 3.71 -10.06
N GLY A 141 11.59 3.67 -8.72
CA GLY A 141 12.78 3.23 -7.99
C GLY A 141 13.87 4.28 -7.96
N CYS A 142 13.89 5.16 -6.95
CA CYS A 142 14.94 6.19 -6.82
C CYS A 142 15.78 6.11 -5.54
N THR A 143 15.32 5.33 -4.56
CA THR A 143 15.96 5.13 -3.26
C THR A 143 15.89 3.66 -2.85
N LEU A 144 16.60 3.32 -1.78
CA LEU A 144 16.54 2.03 -1.12
C LEU A 144 16.14 2.24 0.36
N PRO A 145 15.38 1.30 0.96
CA PRO A 145 14.93 1.45 2.34
C PRO A 145 16.11 1.48 3.31
N ALA A 146 16.08 2.40 4.28
CA ALA A 146 17.12 2.52 5.30
C ALA A 146 16.55 2.91 6.68
N THR A 147 17.45 3.05 7.65
CA THR A 147 17.15 3.56 8.98
C THR A 147 18.22 4.55 9.44
N ALA A 148 17.90 5.40 10.42
CA ALA A 148 18.87 6.30 11.01
C ALA A 148 19.96 5.54 11.80
N ILE A 149 19.61 4.42 12.44
CA ILE A 149 20.48 3.69 13.37
C ILE A 149 21.21 2.54 12.66
N PRO A 150 22.52 2.63 12.40
CA PRO A 150 23.26 1.58 11.71
C PRO A 150 23.48 0.35 12.60
N LEU A 151 23.91 -0.76 12.01
CA LEU A 151 24.54 -1.84 12.79
C LEU A 151 25.86 -1.37 13.37
N ALA A 152 26.14 -1.76 14.61
CA ALA A 152 27.41 -1.46 15.26
C ALA A 152 28.56 -2.22 14.58
N ASN A 153 29.75 -1.61 14.51
CA ASN A 153 30.99 -2.26 14.10
C ASN A 153 30.99 -2.87 12.67
N VAL A 154 30.09 -2.46 11.78
CA VAL A 154 30.11 -2.88 10.37
C VAL A 154 30.89 -1.87 9.53
N GLN A 155 31.94 -2.34 8.85
CA GLN A 155 32.75 -1.55 7.94
C GLN A 155 32.68 -2.20 6.54
N PRO A 156 31.80 -1.70 5.65
CA PRO A 156 31.62 -2.32 4.35
C PRO A 156 32.81 -2.06 3.43
N ALA A 157 33.29 -3.11 2.77
CA ALA A 157 34.42 -3.04 1.84
C ALA A 157 34.02 -2.45 0.48
N ASP A 158 32.77 -2.64 0.07
CA ASP A 158 32.24 -2.15 -1.20
C ASP A 158 30.79 -1.64 -1.09
N GLY A 159 30.23 -1.19 -2.21
CA GLY A 159 28.88 -0.64 -2.27
C GLY A 159 27.78 -1.68 -1.99
N TYR A 160 27.99 -2.95 -2.35
CA TYR A 160 27.03 -4.01 -2.06
C TYR A 160 27.00 -4.35 -0.58
N GLU A 161 28.17 -4.48 0.04
CA GLU A 161 28.27 -4.66 1.49
C GLU A 161 27.68 -3.46 2.23
N PHE A 162 27.86 -2.24 1.72
CA PHE A 162 27.24 -1.05 2.29
C PHE A 162 25.72 -1.15 2.25
N ILE A 163 25.13 -1.52 1.11
CA ILE A 163 23.68 -1.71 0.95
C ILE A 163 23.19 -2.84 1.86
N ALA A 164 23.84 -4.00 1.88
CA ALA A 164 23.47 -5.12 2.73
C ALA A 164 23.50 -4.73 4.22
N ALA A 165 24.48 -3.95 4.65
CA ALA A 165 24.56 -3.41 6.01
C ALA A 165 23.41 -2.45 6.33
N GLN A 166 22.95 -1.66 5.35
CA GLN A 166 21.79 -0.77 5.55
C GLN A 166 20.50 -1.56 5.70
N LEU A 167 20.27 -2.55 4.84
CA LEU A 167 19.08 -3.40 4.90
C LEU A 167 19.05 -4.22 6.19
N ALA A 168 20.18 -4.81 6.59
CA ALA A 168 20.31 -5.53 7.85
C ALA A 168 20.12 -4.61 9.06
N GLY A 169 20.72 -3.42 9.06
CA GLY A 169 20.54 -2.43 10.12
C GLY A 169 19.11 -1.95 10.27
N ALA A 170 18.40 -1.78 9.15
CA ALA A 170 17.01 -1.36 9.18
C ALA A 170 16.05 -2.51 9.58
N LEU A 171 16.39 -3.78 9.30
CA LEU A 171 15.70 -4.93 9.90
C LEU A 171 15.95 -5.04 11.42
N ALA A 172 17.18 -4.83 11.86
CA ALA A 172 17.58 -4.88 13.26
C ALA A 172 16.96 -3.74 14.09
N ASN A 173 17.25 -2.50 13.69
CA ASN A 173 17.04 -1.30 14.50
C ASN A 173 15.87 -0.43 14.02
N GLY A 174 15.25 -0.77 12.88
CA GLY A 174 14.15 0.00 12.33
C GLY A 174 12.85 -0.12 13.13
N THR A 175 11.97 0.84 12.91
CA THR A 175 10.57 0.75 13.33
C THR A 175 9.86 -0.39 12.59
N GLN A 176 8.68 -0.80 13.06
CA GLN A 176 7.94 -1.85 12.37
C GLN A 176 7.59 -1.47 10.92
N SER A 177 7.30 -0.19 10.66
CA SER A 177 7.04 0.32 9.30
C SER A 177 8.28 0.17 8.41
N GLN A 178 9.47 0.53 8.92
CA GLN A 178 10.73 0.32 8.19
C GLN A 178 11.00 -1.17 7.94
N ARG A 179 10.78 -2.05 8.93
CA ARG A 179 10.93 -3.50 8.75
C ARG A 179 10.00 -4.04 7.67
N CYS A 180 8.73 -3.62 7.65
CA CYS A 180 7.77 -4.01 6.62
C CYS A 180 8.18 -3.50 5.23
N ALA A 181 8.64 -2.25 5.11
CA ALA A 181 9.12 -1.70 3.84
C ALA A 181 10.32 -2.48 3.27
N ILE A 182 11.27 -2.86 4.13
CA ILE A 182 12.42 -3.69 3.72
C ILE A 182 11.97 -5.11 3.37
N ALA A 183 11.04 -5.68 4.14
CA ALA A 183 10.54 -7.01 3.86
C ALA A 183 9.80 -7.08 2.52
N GLU A 184 8.99 -6.06 2.22
CA GLU A 184 8.39 -5.89 0.90
C GLU A 184 9.47 -5.78 -0.17
N TYR A 185 10.46 -4.90 0.02
CA TYR A 185 11.59 -4.74 -0.91
C TYR A 185 12.33 -6.06 -1.20
N LEU A 186 12.68 -6.82 -0.16
CA LEU A 186 13.33 -8.13 -0.27
C LEU A 186 12.42 -9.22 -0.85
N SER A 187 11.09 -9.06 -0.77
CA SER A 187 10.16 -10.00 -1.43
C SER A 187 10.24 -9.91 -2.96
N TRP A 188 10.56 -8.73 -3.51
CA TRP A 188 10.73 -8.50 -4.95
C TRP A 188 12.05 -9.06 -5.49
N ALA A 189 13.11 -9.05 -4.68
CA ALA A 189 14.37 -9.77 -4.95
C ALA A 189 14.16 -11.24 -5.33
N ASN A 190 13.08 -11.83 -4.81
CA ASN A 190 12.75 -13.23 -4.96
C ASN A 190 11.79 -13.52 -6.14
N ARG A 191 11.43 -12.51 -6.96
CA ARG A 191 10.60 -12.68 -8.17
C ARG A 191 11.39 -12.78 -9.48
N GLY A 192 12.62 -12.25 -9.51
CA GLY A 192 13.50 -12.39 -10.67
C GLY A 192 13.84 -13.87 -10.90
N HIS A 193 14.00 -14.26 -12.17
CA HIS A 193 14.53 -15.58 -12.50
C HIS A 193 15.75 -15.86 -11.64
N ILE A 194 15.72 -17.01 -10.98
CA ILE A 194 16.72 -17.49 -10.03
C ILE A 194 18.00 -17.79 -10.82
N ASP A 195 18.75 -16.76 -11.17
CA ASP A 195 20.18 -16.89 -11.34
C ASP A 195 20.83 -16.68 -9.96
N GLY A 196 21.97 -17.31 -9.72
CA GLY A 196 22.64 -17.31 -8.41
C GLY A 196 23.13 -15.93 -7.94
N SER A 197 22.86 -14.85 -8.68
CA SER A 197 23.33 -13.49 -8.39
C SER A 197 22.68 -12.89 -7.14
N ASN A 198 21.41 -13.22 -6.86
CA ASN A 198 20.66 -12.67 -5.72
C ASN A 198 20.90 -13.41 -4.39
N ALA A 199 21.60 -14.55 -4.41
CA ALA A 199 21.86 -15.34 -3.20
C ALA A 199 22.91 -14.68 -2.29
N ALA A 200 23.93 -14.03 -2.88
CA ALA A 200 25.03 -13.45 -2.12
C ALA A 200 24.61 -12.26 -1.23
N PRO A 201 23.83 -11.27 -1.71
CA PRO A 201 23.41 -10.17 -0.83
C PRO A 201 22.46 -10.62 0.29
N LEU A 202 21.60 -11.62 0.05
CA LEU A 202 20.73 -12.19 1.10
C LEU A 202 21.53 -12.93 2.18
N ALA A 203 22.55 -13.70 1.77
CA ALA A 203 23.45 -14.37 2.71
C ALA A 203 24.26 -13.36 3.54
N GLN A 204 24.70 -12.25 2.92
CA GLN A 204 25.38 -11.18 3.64
C GLN A 204 24.47 -10.50 4.68
N ILE A 205 23.19 -10.25 4.34
CA ILE A 205 22.21 -9.72 5.28
C ILE A 205 22.04 -10.70 6.47
N ASP A 206 21.88 -12.00 6.22
CA ASP A 206 21.77 -12.99 7.31
C ASP A 206 23.02 -13.01 8.21
N TYR A 207 24.20 -13.03 7.59
CA TYR A 207 25.46 -13.00 8.33
C TYR A 207 25.55 -11.78 9.25
N LEU A 208 25.25 -10.59 8.73
CA LEU A 208 25.29 -9.34 9.49
C LEU A 208 24.26 -9.33 10.62
N LEU A 209 23.03 -9.83 10.39
CA LEU A 209 22.02 -9.95 11.43
C LEU A 209 22.47 -10.93 12.52
N THR A 210 22.90 -12.14 12.14
CA THR A 210 23.35 -13.17 13.09
C THR A 210 24.53 -12.70 13.93
N ALA A 211 25.47 -11.96 13.34
CA ALA A 211 26.65 -11.45 14.04
C ALA A 211 26.34 -10.31 15.02
N ASN A 212 25.24 -9.57 14.81
CA ASN A 212 24.94 -8.34 15.56
C ASN A 212 23.67 -8.43 16.44
N LEU A 213 22.83 -9.46 16.27
CA LEU A 213 21.56 -9.61 16.98
C LEU A 213 21.52 -10.85 17.86
N ASN A 214 21.35 -10.63 19.16
CA ASN A 214 21.08 -11.68 20.14
C ASN A 214 19.67 -11.61 20.76
N ASP A 215 18.89 -10.56 20.45
CA ASP A 215 17.57 -10.32 21.04
C ASP A 215 16.46 -11.09 20.30
N GLU A 216 15.85 -12.06 20.98
CA GLU A 216 14.72 -12.86 20.48
C GLU A 216 13.53 -11.99 20.05
N ALA A 217 13.24 -10.90 20.76
CA ALA A 217 12.10 -10.03 20.44
C ALA A 217 12.32 -9.27 19.12
N VAL A 218 13.57 -8.90 18.83
CA VAL A 218 13.94 -8.30 17.54
C VAL A 218 13.81 -9.34 16.43
N TRP A 219 14.32 -10.55 16.63
CA TRP A 219 14.18 -11.65 15.68
C TRP A 219 12.71 -11.99 15.39
N PHE A 220 11.84 -11.94 16.40
CA PHE A 220 10.40 -12.13 16.23
C PHE A 220 9.77 -11.05 15.33
N ASN A 221 10.12 -9.78 15.51
CA ASN A 221 9.62 -8.70 14.66
C ASN A 221 10.15 -8.78 13.22
N ILE A 222 11.41 -9.17 13.05
CA ILE A 222 12.00 -9.43 11.73
C ILE A 222 11.24 -10.57 11.03
N PHE A 223 10.98 -11.67 11.74
CA PHE A 223 10.18 -12.78 11.22
C PHE A 223 8.79 -12.33 10.77
N LEU A 224 8.05 -11.59 11.60
CA LEU A 224 6.71 -11.12 11.25
C LEU A 224 6.70 -10.24 9.99
N ALA A 225 7.68 -9.35 9.86
CA ALA A 225 7.80 -8.49 8.69
C ALA A 225 8.13 -9.29 7.42
N LEU A 226 9.12 -10.19 7.49
CA LEU A 226 9.59 -10.98 6.34
C LEU A 226 8.61 -12.08 5.91
N TYR A 227 7.87 -12.67 6.84
CA TYR A 227 6.91 -13.72 6.55
C TYR A 227 5.62 -13.20 5.91
N ALA A 228 5.31 -11.91 6.12
CA ALA A 228 4.10 -11.29 5.60
C ALA A 228 3.96 -11.48 4.07
N PRO A 229 2.74 -11.73 3.58
CA PRO A 229 2.51 -12.05 2.18
C PRO A 229 2.51 -10.79 1.32
N TRP A 230 3.70 -10.27 1.03
CA TRP A 230 3.89 -9.13 0.15
C TRP A 230 3.67 -9.54 -1.32
N GLY A 231 2.50 -9.16 -1.86
CA GLY A 231 2.25 -8.99 -3.30
C GLY A 231 2.26 -10.22 -4.22
N THR A 232 2.48 -11.47 -3.79
CA THR A 232 2.45 -12.62 -4.71
C THR A 232 1.25 -13.53 -4.46
N TRP A 233 0.17 -13.29 -5.18
CA TRP A 233 -0.95 -14.22 -5.32
C TRP A 233 -0.57 -15.47 -6.14
N GLU A 234 0.55 -15.42 -6.87
CA GLU A 234 1.01 -16.46 -7.79
C GLU A 234 1.90 -17.54 -7.15
N THR A 235 2.53 -17.29 -6.00
CA THR A 235 3.47 -18.24 -5.38
C THR A 235 2.91 -18.85 -4.09
N PRO A 236 3.00 -20.19 -3.90
CA PRO A 236 2.63 -20.83 -2.65
C PRO A 236 3.34 -20.22 -1.44
N HIS A 237 2.59 -19.77 -0.45
CA HIS A 237 3.12 -19.34 0.84
C HIS A 237 3.11 -20.53 1.81
N PRO A 238 4.27 -20.96 2.33
CA PRO A 238 4.32 -22.04 3.30
C PRO A 238 3.68 -21.60 4.62
N LYS A 239 2.95 -22.50 5.29
CA LYS A 239 2.47 -22.27 6.65
C LYS A 239 3.65 -22.17 7.62
N ILE A 240 3.49 -21.43 8.72
CA ILE A 240 4.51 -21.28 9.78
C ILE A 240 4.91 -22.64 10.33
N ALA A 241 3.96 -23.58 10.51
CA ALA A 241 4.26 -24.94 10.93
C ALA A 241 5.23 -25.67 9.98
N ALA A 242 5.12 -25.46 8.66
CA ALA A 242 6.06 -26.02 7.68
C ALA A 242 7.44 -25.34 7.76
N LEU A 243 7.47 -24.04 8.10
CA LEU A 243 8.72 -23.32 8.37
C LEU A 243 9.39 -23.75 9.69
N LEU A 244 8.66 -24.31 10.64
CA LEU A 244 9.26 -24.90 11.84
C LEU A 244 9.78 -26.33 11.58
N ALA A 245 9.10 -27.07 10.71
CA ALA A 245 9.39 -28.48 10.46
C ALA A 245 10.58 -28.74 9.52
N THR A 246 10.94 -27.78 8.65
CA THR A 246 11.99 -27.97 7.63
C THR A 246 13.24 -27.18 7.96
N SER A 247 14.32 -27.90 8.23
CA SER A 247 15.66 -27.34 8.36
C SER A 247 16.36 -27.45 6.99
N HIS A 248 16.74 -26.32 6.40
CA HIS A 248 17.81 -26.18 5.40
C HIS A 248 17.54 -26.31 3.89
N ASP A 249 16.38 -26.73 3.37
CA ASP A 249 16.20 -26.87 1.91
C ASP A 249 15.12 -25.92 1.34
N ARG A 250 15.39 -24.61 1.42
CA ARG A 250 14.41 -23.59 1.01
C ARG A 250 14.83 -22.92 -0.29
N GLN A 251 13.84 -22.74 -1.14
CA GLN A 251 13.82 -21.65 -2.12
C GLN A 251 14.33 -20.38 -1.43
N LEU A 252 15.28 -19.65 -2.05
CA LEU A 252 15.93 -18.45 -1.51
C LEU A 252 14.93 -17.47 -0.86
N ARG A 253 13.72 -17.41 -1.40
CA ARG A 253 12.61 -16.60 -0.88
C ARG A 253 12.24 -16.81 0.58
N TRP A 254 12.25 -18.06 1.05
CA TRP A 254 11.80 -18.39 2.41
C TRP A 254 12.97 -18.55 3.39
N TYR A 255 14.20 -18.30 2.93
CA TYR A 255 15.41 -18.43 3.72
C TYR A 255 15.46 -17.45 4.89
N LEU A 256 15.38 -16.13 4.65
CA LEU A 256 15.44 -15.14 5.74
C LEU A 256 14.27 -15.26 6.74
N PRO A 257 13.00 -15.46 6.32
CA PRO A 257 11.92 -15.78 7.26
C PRO A 257 12.18 -17.04 8.09
N ALA A 258 12.74 -18.11 7.47
CA ALA A 258 13.17 -19.32 8.19
C ALA A 258 14.13 -19.02 9.32
N ARG A 259 15.12 -18.23 8.93
CA ARG A 259 16.31 -17.96 9.69
C ARG A 259 15.94 -17.13 10.90
N ALA A 260 15.17 -16.07 10.70
CA ALA A 260 14.60 -15.28 11.78
C ALA A 260 13.74 -16.14 12.73
N LEU A 261 12.87 -17.00 12.19
CA LEU A 261 12.05 -17.89 13.01
C LEU A 261 12.87 -18.88 13.85
N SER A 262 14.03 -19.33 13.36
CA SER A 262 14.89 -20.25 14.10
C SER A 262 15.54 -19.63 15.36
N HIS A 263 15.55 -18.30 15.46
CA HIS A 263 16.01 -17.56 16.65
C HIS A 263 14.87 -17.24 17.64
N VAL A 264 13.62 -17.58 17.31
CA VAL A 264 12.44 -17.30 18.15
C VAL A 264 12.06 -18.52 18.98
N ASN A 265 11.73 -18.31 20.25
CA ASN A 265 11.26 -19.39 21.11
C ASN A 265 9.89 -19.92 20.62
N PRO A 266 9.76 -21.22 20.30
CA PRO A 266 8.49 -21.78 19.82
C PRO A 266 7.39 -21.85 20.89
N GLN A 267 7.73 -21.76 22.19
CA GLN A 267 6.75 -21.80 23.27
C GLN A 267 5.81 -20.59 23.23
N GLY A 268 4.50 -20.83 23.10
CA GLY A 268 3.47 -19.78 23.01
C GLY A 268 3.56 -18.93 21.72
N LEU A 269 4.26 -19.43 20.70
CA LEU A 269 4.52 -18.68 19.47
C LEU A 269 3.22 -18.31 18.74
N LYS A 270 2.23 -19.21 18.73
CA LYS A 270 0.94 -18.96 18.07
C LYS A 270 0.25 -17.73 18.64
N GLU A 271 0.11 -17.69 19.96
CA GLU A 271 -0.53 -16.61 20.71
C GLU A 271 0.19 -15.28 20.45
N ARG A 272 1.52 -15.28 20.57
CA ARG A 272 2.37 -14.11 20.30
C ARG A 272 2.21 -13.58 18.87
N ILE A 273 2.16 -14.47 17.88
CA ILE A 273 1.97 -14.08 16.47
C ILE A 273 0.59 -13.43 16.28
N ILE A 274 -0.47 -14.05 16.80
CA ILE A 274 -1.83 -13.51 16.66
C ILE A 274 -1.93 -12.13 17.28
N GLU A 275 -1.43 -11.97 18.52
CA GLU A 275 -1.45 -10.68 19.23
C GLU A 275 -0.64 -9.61 18.50
N ALA A 276 0.57 -9.96 18.04
CA ALA A 276 1.44 -9.01 17.35
C ALA A 276 0.86 -8.56 16.01
N LEU A 277 0.29 -9.47 15.20
CA LEU A 277 -0.30 -9.10 13.91
C LEU A 277 -1.53 -8.19 14.07
N ILE A 278 -2.35 -8.43 15.08
CA ILE A 278 -3.50 -7.56 15.38
C ILE A 278 -3.02 -6.19 15.88
N ALA A 279 -2.02 -6.15 16.76
CA ALA A 279 -1.44 -4.91 17.28
C ALA A 279 -0.72 -4.09 16.19
N GLN A 280 -0.16 -4.76 15.17
CA GLN A 280 0.55 -4.13 14.05
C GLN A 280 -0.35 -3.75 12.87
N GLY A 281 -1.69 -3.86 13.01
CA GLY A 281 -2.64 -3.55 11.94
C GLY A 281 -2.45 -2.15 11.35
N ALA A 282 -2.05 -1.17 12.17
CA ALA A 282 -1.75 0.21 11.75
C ALA A 282 -0.67 0.30 10.66
N VAL A 283 0.30 -0.61 10.70
CA VAL A 283 1.47 -0.63 9.81
C VAL A 283 1.20 -1.50 8.58
N GLY A 284 0.41 -2.56 8.73
CA GLY A 284 0.20 -3.53 7.66
C GLY A 284 -1.00 -4.45 7.90
N ALA A 285 -2.21 -3.92 7.84
CA ALA A 285 -3.44 -4.70 7.96
C ALA A 285 -3.51 -5.84 6.91
N PHE A 286 -3.13 -5.57 5.66
CA PHE A 286 -3.13 -6.58 4.58
C PHE A 286 -2.17 -7.76 4.88
N ALA A 287 -0.94 -7.44 5.26
CA ALA A 287 0.07 -8.41 5.67
C ALA A 287 -0.44 -9.27 6.84
N SER A 288 -1.04 -8.62 7.83
CA SER A 288 -1.60 -9.27 9.01
C SER A 288 -2.75 -10.22 8.67
N VAL A 289 -3.71 -9.75 7.85
CA VAL A 289 -4.80 -10.58 7.32
C VAL A 289 -4.26 -11.81 6.62
N GLY A 290 -3.31 -11.64 5.71
CA GLY A 290 -2.82 -12.76 4.91
C GLY A 290 -2.10 -13.81 5.74
N THR A 291 -1.29 -13.38 6.71
CA THR A 291 -0.65 -14.29 7.67
C THR A 291 -1.67 -15.01 8.53
N LEU A 292 -2.65 -14.29 9.11
CA LEU A 292 -3.68 -14.87 9.97
C LEU A 292 -4.59 -15.84 9.21
N LYS A 293 -5.07 -15.49 8.02
CA LYS A 293 -5.95 -16.36 7.20
C LYS A 293 -5.22 -17.59 6.68
N LEU A 294 -3.91 -17.51 6.40
CA LEU A 294 -3.13 -18.66 5.95
C LEU A 294 -2.89 -19.68 7.07
N ASN A 295 -2.61 -19.20 8.28
CA ASN A 295 -2.15 -20.03 9.39
C ASN A 295 -3.24 -20.37 10.41
N TYR A 296 -4.17 -19.44 10.66
CA TYR A 296 -5.15 -19.48 11.74
C TYR A 296 -6.56 -19.05 11.29
N PRO A 297 -7.09 -19.52 10.14
CA PRO A 297 -8.33 -19.00 9.56
C PRO A 297 -9.57 -19.17 10.44
N ASN A 298 -9.58 -20.19 11.31
CA ASN A 298 -10.71 -20.54 12.18
C ASN A 298 -10.26 -20.66 13.66
N ASP A 299 -9.14 -20.04 14.05
CA ASP A 299 -8.67 -20.13 15.45
C ASP A 299 -9.50 -19.18 16.33
N PRO A 300 -10.16 -19.67 17.41
CA PRO A 300 -10.98 -18.84 18.30
C PRO A 300 -10.22 -17.67 18.93
N LEU A 301 -8.91 -17.81 19.13
CA LEU A 301 -8.08 -16.75 19.71
C LEU A 301 -8.02 -15.53 18.78
N VAL A 302 -8.00 -15.74 17.45
CA VAL A 302 -8.02 -14.64 16.48
C VAL A 302 -9.31 -13.84 16.62
N MET A 303 -10.45 -14.51 16.70
CA MET A 303 -11.75 -13.85 16.86
C MET A 303 -11.83 -13.08 18.18
N GLN A 304 -11.40 -13.69 19.28
CA GLN A 304 -11.39 -13.06 20.60
C GLN A 304 -10.51 -11.79 20.62
N GLN A 305 -9.29 -11.89 20.07
CA GLN A 305 -8.34 -10.77 20.06
C GLN A 305 -8.79 -9.65 19.10
N LEU A 306 -9.38 -10.00 17.94
CA LEU A 306 -9.96 -9.01 17.03
C LEU A 306 -11.13 -8.27 17.66
N GLN A 307 -12.03 -8.98 18.35
CA GLN A 307 -13.12 -8.34 19.06
C GLN A 307 -12.60 -7.34 20.10
N ALA A 308 -11.64 -7.75 20.93
CA ALA A 308 -11.04 -6.87 21.93
C ALA A 308 -10.32 -5.66 21.30
N ALA A 309 -9.66 -5.85 20.16
CA ALA A 309 -9.00 -4.78 19.41
C ALA A 309 -10.01 -3.79 18.81
N LEU A 310 -11.13 -4.28 18.27
CA LEU A 310 -12.22 -3.43 17.77
C LEU A 310 -12.83 -2.60 18.89
N GLU A 311 -13.10 -3.20 20.06
CA GLU A 311 -13.63 -2.51 21.24
C GLU A 311 -12.68 -1.40 21.71
N LYS A 312 -11.36 -1.63 21.68
CA LYS A 312 -10.33 -0.63 22.01
C LYS A 312 -10.04 0.37 20.88
N SER A 313 -10.66 0.20 19.72
CA SER A 313 -10.37 1.00 18.51
C SER A 313 -8.89 0.96 18.11
N THR A 314 -8.26 -0.22 18.22
CA THR A 314 -6.89 -0.44 17.75
C THR A 314 -6.81 -0.16 16.24
N PRO A 315 -5.88 0.70 15.77
CA PRO A 315 -5.77 0.98 14.34
C PRO A 315 -5.44 -0.26 13.50
N GLY A 316 -6.08 -0.41 12.34
CA GLY A 316 -5.97 -1.56 11.44
C GLY A 316 -6.91 -2.72 11.77
N ALA A 317 -7.45 -2.79 12.98
CA ALA A 317 -8.27 -3.93 13.43
C ALA A 317 -9.57 -4.07 12.63
N LEU A 318 -10.20 -2.96 12.22
CA LEU A 318 -11.40 -2.97 11.39
C LEU A 318 -11.12 -3.58 10.01
N SER A 319 -10.05 -3.15 9.35
CA SER A 319 -9.60 -3.75 8.08
C SER A 319 -9.26 -5.23 8.22
N ILE A 320 -8.60 -5.63 9.32
CA ILE A 320 -8.28 -7.05 9.54
C ILE A 320 -9.56 -7.88 9.74
N ALA A 321 -10.45 -7.44 10.62
CA ALA A 321 -11.67 -8.19 10.96
C ALA A 321 -12.67 -8.26 9.80
N ASN A 322 -12.76 -7.22 8.96
CA ASN A 322 -13.59 -7.23 7.74
C ASN A 322 -13.25 -8.42 6.83
N GLU A 323 -11.96 -8.74 6.70
CA GLU A 323 -11.48 -9.83 5.85
C GLU A 323 -11.89 -11.23 6.34
N PHE A 324 -12.24 -11.38 7.62
CA PHE A 324 -12.79 -12.62 8.18
C PHE A 324 -14.31 -12.79 7.95
N LEU A 325 -15.01 -11.73 7.52
CA LEU A 325 -16.39 -11.85 7.01
C LEU A 325 -16.45 -12.29 5.53
N SER A 326 -15.35 -12.15 4.79
CA SER A 326 -15.29 -12.47 3.37
C SER A 326 -15.13 -13.98 3.12
N LYS A 327 -15.97 -14.54 2.23
CA LYS A 327 -15.90 -15.95 1.79
C LYS A 327 -14.67 -16.26 0.93
N ARG A 328 -14.01 -15.23 0.38
CA ARG A 328 -12.86 -15.43 -0.50
C ARG A 328 -11.57 -15.31 0.30
N SER A 329 -10.71 -16.29 0.10
CA SER A 329 -9.31 -16.11 0.45
C SER A 329 -8.66 -15.19 -0.57
N LEU A 330 -7.95 -14.15 -0.12
CA LEU A 330 -7.09 -13.31 -0.97
C LEU A 330 -5.93 -14.12 -1.57
N PHE A 331 -5.68 -15.33 -1.07
CA PHE A 331 -4.62 -16.22 -1.49
C PHE A 331 -5.23 -17.49 -2.07
N ASN A 332 -4.87 -17.84 -3.32
CA ASN A 332 -5.39 -18.96 -4.10
C ASN A 332 -5.27 -20.36 -3.41
N GLN A 333 -4.70 -20.44 -2.21
CA GLN A 333 -4.39 -21.67 -1.49
C GLN A 333 -4.95 -21.74 -0.07
N ALA A 334 -5.56 -20.68 0.47
CA ALA A 334 -6.17 -20.80 1.79
C ALA A 334 -7.48 -21.60 1.68
N PRO A 335 -7.78 -22.49 2.64
CA PRO A 335 -9.03 -23.22 2.66
C PRO A 335 -10.21 -22.24 2.63
N PRO A 336 -11.37 -22.63 2.07
CA PRO A 336 -12.56 -21.81 2.11
C PRO A 336 -12.87 -21.44 3.57
N ILE A 337 -12.91 -20.14 3.84
CA ILE A 337 -13.20 -19.62 5.17
C ILE A 337 -14.72 -19.57 5.30
N HIS A 338 -15.24 -20.14 6.39
CA HIS A 338 -16.63 -19.94 6.75
C HIS A 338 -16.73 -18.55 7.37
N PRO A 339 -17.53 -17.62 6.80
CA PRO A 339 -17.71 -16.30 7.36
C PRO A 339 -18.16 -16.40 8.81
N ASP A 340 -17.36 -15.89 9.74
CA ASP A 340 -17.76 -15.83 11.13
C ASP A 340 -18.49 -14.51 11.40
N LYS A 341 -19.82 -14.59 11.40
CA LYS A 341 -20.67 -13.42 11.64
C LYS A 341 -20.72 -12.99 13.11
N THR A 342 -20.06 -13.70 14.03
CA THR A 342 -20.02 -13.31 15.45
C THR A 342 -19.34 -11.95 15.66
N LEU A 343 -18.40 -11.57 14.79
CA LEU A 343 -17.72 -10.28 14.82
C LEU A 343 -18.57 -9.12 14.27
N LEU A 344 -19.67 -9.40 13.55
CA LEU A 344 -20.41 -8.37 12.81
C LEU A 344 -20.93 -7.23 13.69
N PRO A 345 -21.50 -7.46 14.90
CA PRO A 345 -21.92 -6.36 15.77
C PRO A 345 -20.76 -5.44 16.19
N ALA A 346 -19.62 -6.02 16.54
CA ALA A 346 -18.42 -5.27 16.94
C ALA A 346 -17.83 -4.47 15.76
N LEU A 347 -17.82 -5.08 14.56
CA LEU A 347 -17.39 -4.44 13.31
C LEU A 347 -18.27 -3.24 12.96
N LEU A 348 -19.60 -3.37 13.01
CA LEU A 348 -20.52 -2.27 12.73
C LEU A 348 -20.37 -1.13 13.76
N ALA A 349 -20.18 -1.47 15.04
CA ALA A 349 -19.93 -0.47 16.08
C ALA A 349 -18.60 0.28 15.82
N ALA A 350 -17.54 -0.43 15.42
CA ALA A 350 -16.26 0.17 15.07
C ALA A 350 -16.35 1.03 13.80
N ALA A 351 -17.05 0.56 12.76
CA ALA A 351 -17.26 1.31 11.52
C ALA A 351 -18.00 2.65 11.75
N ARG A 352 -19.03 2.65 12.62
CA ARG A 352 -19.73 3.88 13.03
C ARG A 352 -18.81 4.84 13.79
N ARG A 353 -17.98 4.32 14.71
CA ARG A 353 -16.98 5.14 15.42
C ARG A 353 -15.99 5.78 14.45
N VAL A 354 -15.47 5.00 13.52
CA VAL A 354 -14.59 5.46 12.44
C VAL A 354 -15.30 6.60 11.71
N LEU A 355 -16.47 6.39 11.11
CA LEU A 355 -17.20 7.45 10.38
C LEU A 355 -17.41 8.76 11.18
N SER A 356 -17.48 8.71 12.50
CA SER A 356 -17.66 9.91 13.35
C SER A 356 -16.38 10.70 13.69
N GLN A 357 -15.19 10.25 13.28
CA GLN A 357 -13.92 10.90 13.62
C GLN A 357 -13.51 11.95 12.57
N ALA A 358 -13.11 13.14 13.03
CA ALA A 358 -12.79 14.30 12.19
C ALA A 358 -11.50 14.17 11.36
N GLN A 359 -10.60 13.25 11.70
CA GLN A 359 -9.38 12.99 10.94
C GLN A 359 -9.06 11.50 11.01
N MET A 360 -9.05 10.84 9.86
CA MET A 360 -8.87 9.40 9.80
C MET A 360 -7.96 8.97 8.68
N HIS A 361 -7.36 7.79 8.88
CA HIS A 361 -6.64 7.13 7.83
C HIS A 361 -7.61 6.75 6.69
N PRO A 362 -7.40 7.19 5.44
CA PRO A 362 -8.37 7.01 4.35
C PRO A 362 -8.77 5.55 4.09
N HIS A 363 -7.87 4.60 4.33
CA HIS A 363 -8.15 3.16 4.21
C HIS A 363 -9.18 2.64 5.24
N GLU A 364 -9.14 3.17 6.47
CA GLU A 364 -10.09 2.81 7.53
C GLU A 364 -11.48 3.36 7.20
N LEU A 365 -11.56 4.59 6.71
CA LEU A 365 -12.80 5.20 6.23
C LEU A 365 -13.44 4.36 5.13
N LYS A 366 -12.65 3.96 4.13
CA LYS A 366 -13.12 3.09 3.03
C LYS A 366 -13.70 1.78 3.56
N THR A 367 -12.99 1.12 4.49
CA THR A 367 -13.42 -0.14 5.09
C THR A 367 -14.72 0.03 5.87
N ALA A 368 -14.82 1.08 6.69
CA ALA A 368 -16.01 1.40 7.45
C ALA A 368 -17.21 1.67 6.54
N ALA A 369 -17.02 2.49 5.50
CA ALA A 369 -18.08 2.79 4.53
C ALA A 369 -18.59 1.52 3.84
N ALA A 370 -17.70 0.66 3.36
CA ALA A 370 -18.08 -0.62 2.74
C ALA A 370 -18.90 -1.50 3.69
N LEU A 371 -18.49 -1.62 4.96
CA LEU A 371 -19.21 -2.38 5.98
C LEU A 371 -20.61 -1.82 6.26
N LEU A 372 -20.73 -0.51 6.41
CA LEU A 372 -22.01 0.16 6.68
C LEU A 372 -22.96 0.09 5.49
N ILE A 373 -22.42 0.13 4.27
CA ILE A 373 -23.20 -0.03 3.05
C ILE A 373 -23.80 -1.43 2.96
N GLU A 374 -23.00 -2.46 3.26
CA GLU A 374 -23.42 -3.85 3.12
C GLU A 374 -24.30 -4.35 4.27
N PHE A 375 -23.93 -4.00 5.50
CA PHE A 375 -24.54 -4.57 6.72
C PHE A 375 -25.18 -3.53 7.64
N GLY A 376 -25.05 -2.24 7.32
CA GLY A 376 -25.60 -1.15 8.12
C GLY A 376 -27.09 -0.91 7.91
N THR A 377 -27.59 0.10 8.62
CA THR A 377 -28.97 0.56 8.63
C THR A 377 -29.18 1.73 7.67
N LYS A 378 -30.43 2.15 7.47
CA LYS A 378 -30.74 3.37 6.71
C LYS A 378 -30.10 4.63 7.32
N ASP A 379 -30.00 4.68 8.65
CA ASP A 379 -29.36 5.80 9.35
C ASP A 379 -27.85 5.83 9.06
N ASP A 380 -27.21 4.66 8.96
CA ASP A 380 -25.80 4.56 8.57
C ASP A 380 -25.56 5.07 7.14
N ILE A 381 -26.46 4.75 6.20
CA ILE A 381 -26.40 5.31 4.83
C ILE A 381 -26.60 6.83 4.85
N THR A 382 -27.50 7.33 5.69
CA THR A 382 -27.74 8.78 5.83
C THR A 382 -26.50 9.49 6.37
N ALA A 383 -25.82 8.89 7.36
CA ALA A 383 -24.55 9.39 7.88
C ALA A 383 -23.46 9.42 6.79
N LEU A 384 -23.33 8.35 5.98
CA LEU A 384 -22.38 8.31 4.86
C LEU A 384 -22.66 9.39 3.81
N VAL A 385 -23.93 9.66 3.51
CA VAL A 385 -24.34 10.74 2.60
C VAL A 385 -23.92 12.11 3.15
N SER A 386 -24.10 12.33 4.45
CA SER A 386 -23.69 13.58 5.11
C SER A 386 -22.18 13.76 5.06
N GLU A 387 -21.43 12.69 5.36
CA GLU A 387 -19.97 12.71 5.33
C GLU A 387 -19.42 12.95 3.92
N ALA A 388 -20.01 12.31 2.90
CA ALA A 388 -19.60 12.54 1.52
C ALA A 388 -19.76 14.00 1.08
N LYS A 389 -20.86 14.66 1.47
CA LYS A 389 -21.06 16.10 1.19
C LYS A 389 -20.02 16.96 1.88
N HIS A 390 -19.71 16.66 3.14
CA HIS A 390 -18.71 17.40 3.89
C HIS A 390 -17.32 17.20 3.28
N ALA A 391 -16.89 15.95 3.09
CA ALA A 391 -15.59 15.60 2.54
C ALA A 391 -15.38 16.16 1.13
N GLN A 392 -16.43 16.25 0.30
CA GLN A 392 -16.35 16.86 -1.02
C GLN A 392 -15.83 18.30 -0.97
N GLU A 393 -16.14 19.06 0.08
CA GLU A 393 -15.77 20.46 0.23
C GLU A 393 -14.39 20.64 0.89
N VAL A 394 -14.04 19.78 1.86
CA VAL A 394 -12.89 20.02 2.75
C VAL A 394 -11.80 18.95 2.71
N ASP A 395 -12.10 17.75 2.23
CA ASP A 395 -11.17 16.61 2.17
C ASP A 395 -11.42 15.73 0.92
N PRO A 396 -10.89 16.13 -0.24
CA PRO A 396 -11.05 15.40 -1.50
C PRO A 396 -10.58 13.93 -1.43
N ARG A 397 -9.63 13.60 -0.55
CA ARG A 397 -9.09 12.24 -0.41
C ARG A 397 -10.11 11.34 0.31
N SER A 398 -10.68 11.82 1.41
CA SER A 398 -11.75 11.09 2.11
C SER A 398 -12.99 10.94 1.23
N TYR A 399 -13.35 11.97 0.47
CA TYR A 399 -14.44 11.89 -0.51
C TYR A 399 -14.18 10.81 -1.58
N GLN A 400 -12.96 10.73 -2.11
CA GLN A 400 -12.58 9.68 -3.06
C GLN A 400 -12.75 8.28 -2.46
N GLU A 401 -12.27 8.04 -1.23
CA GLU A 401 -12.41 6.71 -0.59
C GLU A 401 -13.86 6.31 -0.32
N LEU A 402 -14.72 7.27 0.04
CA LEU A 402 -16.17 7.04 0.21
C LEU A 402 -16.84 6.63 -1.11
N VAL A 403 -16.48 7.32 -2.21
CA VAL A 403 -16.99 6.96 -3.55
C VAL A 403 -16.50 5.56 -3.94
N LEU A 404 -15.21 5.27 -3.73
CA LEU A 404 -14.63 3.96 -4.05
C LEU A 404 -15.27 2.83 -3.24
N ALA A 405 -15.54 3.04 -1.96
CA ALA A 405 -16.25 2.08 -1.12
C ALA A 405 -17.69 1.81 -1.58
N SER A 406 -18.32 2.80 -2.24
CA SER A 406 -19.70 2.72 -2.70
C SER A 406 -19.85 2.09 -4.09
N LEU A 407 -18.77 1.92 -4.85
CA LEU A 407 -18.82 1.34 -6.19
C LEU A 407 -19.39 -0.07 -6.18
N SER A 408 -20.25 -0.35 -7.15
CA SER A 408 -20.97 -1.63 -7.28
C SER A 408 -21.82 -2.03 -6.07
N SER A 409 -22.13 -1.14 -5.12
CA SER A 409 -22.77 -1.50 -3.84
C SER A 409 -24.25 -1.95 -3.93
N PRO A 410 -24.88 -2.45 -2.85
CA PRO A 410 -26.29 -2.83 -2.88
C PRO A 410 -27.23 -1.66 -3.20
N ASP A 411 -28.49 -1.97 -3.53
CA ASP A 411 -29.47 -1.00 -4.06
C ASP A 411 -29.81 0.13 -3.06
N ASN A 412 -29.55 -0.08 -1.76
CA ASN A 412 -29.71 0.91 -0.69
C ASN A 412 -28.77 2.13 -0.81
N THR A 413 -27.78 2.12 -1.70
CA THR A 413 -26.82 3.21 -1.91
C THR A 413 -27.29 4.32 -2.86
N LEU A 414 -28.51 4.24 -3.40
CA LEU A 414 -29.06 5.27 -4.28
C LEU A 414 -29.00 6.70 -3.69
N PRO A 415 -29.25 6.95 -2.38
CA PRO A 415 -29.11 8.27 -1.78
C PRO A 415 -27.68 8.84 -1.86
N PHE A 416 -26.65 7.99 -1.77
CA PHE A 416 -25.25 8.37 -1.91
C PHE A 416 -24.95 8.85 -3.34
N TRP A 417 -25.34 8.05 -4.34
CA TRP A 417 -25.10 8.37 -5.74
C TRP A 417 -25.85 9.62 -6.23
N ARG A 418 -26.96 9.99 -5.57
CA ARG A 418 -27.67 11.26 -5.82
C ARG A 418 -26.85 12.50 -5.45
N VAL A 419 -25.90 12.39 -4.51
CA VAL A 419 -24.96 13.47 -4.21
C VAL A 419 -23.88 13.52 -5.29
N VAL A 420 -23.24 12.39 -5.55
CA VAL A 420 -22.08 12.27 -6.46
C VAL A 420 -22.41 12.63 -7.91
N ILE A 421 -23.66 12.42 -8.36
CA ILE A 421 -24.09 12.74 -9.75
C ILE A 421 -23.91 14.21 -10.14
N ASN A 422 -23.77 15.11 -9.16
CA ASN A 422 -23.55 16.54 -9.42
C ASN A 422 -22.08 16.93 -9.54
N ASP A 423 -21.17 16.02 -9.23
CA ASP A 423 -19.74 16.28 -9.23
C ASP A 423 -19.13 16.03 -10.61
N THR A 424 -18.70 17.09 -11.27
CA THR A 424 -18.07 17.04 -12.60
C THR A 424 -16.55 16.88 -12.55
N THR A 425 -15.97 16.74 -11.36
CA THR A 425 -14.52 16.57 -11.18
C THR A 425 -14.08 15.22 -11.73
N VAL A 426 -12.90 15.19 -12.35
CA VAL A 426 -12.32 13.94 -12.87
C VAL A 426 -11.79 13.08 -11.73
N VAL A 427 -12.01 11.78 -11.87
CA VAL A 427 -11.63 10.76 -10.90
C VAL A 427 -10.16 10.38 -11.14
N PRO A 428 -9.28 10.50 -10.12
CA PRO A 428 -7.86 10.20 -10.27
C PRO A 428 -7.59 8.69 -10.15
N LEU A 429 -8.12 7.87 -11.08
CA LEU A 429 -7.91 6.41 -11.10
C LEU A 429 -7.15 5.96 -12.34
N LYS A 430 -5.98 5.35 -12.09
CA LYS A 430 -5.02 4.76 -13.07
C LYS A 430 -5.65 3.81 -14.09
N TYR A 431 -6.80 3.19 -13.76
CA TYR A 431 -7.35 2.06 -14.50
C TYR A 431 -8.59 2.36 -15.37
N TRP A 432 -9.20 3.55 -15.24
CA TRP A 432 -10.50 3.82 -15.88
C TRP A 432 -10.38 4.61 -17.20
N GLY A 433 -9.16 4.89 -17.65
CA GLY A 433 -8.89 5.65 -18.86
C GLY A 433 -9.10 7.16 -18.68
N ASN A 434 -8.55 7.95 -19.60
CA ASN A 434 -8.47 9.40 -19.46
C ASN A 434 -9.88 10.05 -19.41
N ASN A 435 -10.11 10.87 -18.37
CA ASN A 435 -11.23 11.82 -18.22
C ASN A 435 -12.58 11.32 -17.66
N TRP A 436 -12.65 10.21 -16.92
CA TRP A 436 -13.89 9.85 -16.19
C TRP A 436 -14.17 10.82 -15.05
N ARG A 437 -15.41 11.29 -14.93
CA ARG A 437 -15.84 12.18 -13.84
C ARG A 437 -16.63 11.42 -12.78
N TYR A 438 -16.71 11.97 -11.57
CA TYR A 438 -17.53 11.39 -10.50
C TYR A 438 -18.99 11.22 -10.93
N CYS A 439 -19.55 12.19 -11.66
CA CYS A 439 -20.90 12.10 -12.21
C CYS A 439 -21.06 10.97 -13.25
N ASP A 440 -20.01 10.64 -14.00
CA ASP A 440 -20.04 9.52 -14.95
C ASP A 440 -20.14 8.19 -14.18
N LEU A 441 -19.39 8.04 -13.08
CA LEU A 441 -19.48 6.86 -12.21
C LEU A 441 -20.87 6.74 -11.58
N ALA A 442 -21.37 7.86 -11.04
CA ALA A 442 -22.68 7.92 -10.42
C ALA A 442 -23.80 7.53 -11.39
N ALA A 443 -23.77 8.01 -12.62
CA ALA A 443 -24.75 7.65 -13.64
C ALA A 443 -24.72 6.14 -13.94
N GLY A 444 -23.52 5.53 -14.01
CA GLY A 444 -23.34 4.09 -14.20
C GLY A 444 -23.88 3.25 -13.03
N GLU A 445 -23.69 3.72 -11.80
CA GLU A 445 -24.18 3.08 -10.58
C GLU A 445 -25.70 3.24 -10.42
N ILE A 446 -26.26 4.42 -10.72
CA ILE A 446 -27.71 4.63 -10.72
C ILE A 446 -28.37 3.72 -11.77
N GLN A 447 -27.82 3.62 -12.98
CA GLN A 447 -28.29 2.65 -13.99
C GLN A 447 -28.21 1.21 -13.45
N ARG A 448 -27.15 0.85 -12.72
CA ARG A 448 -27.01 -0.48 -12.11
C ARG A 448 -28.12 -0.77 -11.10
N ILE A 449 -28.35 0.17 -10.18
CA ILE A 449 -29.26 0.02 -9.04
C ILE A 449 -30.69 0.01 -9.55
N THR A 450 -31.03 0.95 -10.43
CA THR A 450 -32.39 1.13 -10.97
C THR A 450 -32.73 0.19 -12.11
N LYS A 451 -31.73 -0.49 -12.71
CA LYS A 451 -31.86 -1.31 -13.92
C LYS A 451 -32.35 -0.52 -15.16
N MET A 452 -32.28 0.80 -15.12
CA MET A 452 -32.66 1.68 -16.24
C MET A 452 -31.50 1.89 -17.20
N GLU A 453 -31.74 1.83 -18.51
CA GLU A 453 -30.71 2.10 -19.51
C GLU A 453 -30.55 3.60 -19.77
N PHE A 454 -29.50 4.21 -19.21
CA PHE A 454 -29.12 5.59 -19.48
C PHE A 454 -28.13 5.73 -20.65
N GLY A 455 -27.59 4.61 -21.13
CA GLY A 455 -26.66 4.58 -22.26
C GLY A 455 -25.19 4.57 -21.88
N LEU A 456 -24.88 4.42 -20.59
CA LEU A 456 -23.55 4.01 -20.16
C LEU A 456 -23.48 2.48 -20.27
N GLN A 457 -22.70 1.98 -21.23
CA GLN A 457 -22.15 0.65 -21.02
C GLN A 457 -21.27 0.77 -19.79
N GLN A 458 -21.64 0.09 -18.71
CA GLN A 458 -20.77 0.07 -17.55
C GLN A 458 -19.40 -0.35 -18.06
N PRO A 459 -18.32 0.36 -17.70
CA PRO A 459 -17.06 -0.33 -17.61
C PRO A 459 -17.31 -1.40 -16.55
N ARG A 460 -17.79 -2.59 -16.98
CA ARG A 460 -17.27 -3.80 -16.37
C ARG A 460 -15.79 -3.50 -16.33
N MET A 461 -15.23 -3.52 -15.13
CA MET A 461 -13.81 -3.47 -14.94
C MET A 461 -13.21 -4.67 -15.71
N GLN A 462 -13.11 -4.53 -17.04
CA GLN A 462 -12.62 -5.48 -18.02
C GLN A 462 -11.12 -5.40 -17.91
N PHE A 463 -10.61 -5.83 -16.75
CA PHE A 463 -9.18 -6.01 -16.54
C PHE A 463 -8.61 -7.08 -17.47
N GLU A 464 -9.46 -7.88 -18.15
CA GLU A 464 -9.04 -9.03 -18.96
C GLU A 464 -9.46 -8.99 -20.44
N LEU A 465 -10.13 -7.94 -20.95
CA LEU A 465 -10.54 -7.89 -22.36
C LEU A 465 -10.26 -6.52 -22.98
N LYS A 466 -8.99 -6.29 -23.33
CA LYS A 466 -8.51 -5.06 -23.97
C LYS A 466 -9.03 -4.82 -25.41
N GLU A 467 -9.87 -5.68 -25.99
CA GLU A 467 -10.04 -5.65 -27.46
C GLU A 467 -11.46 -5.55 -28.04
N GLN A 468 -12.56 -5.41 -27.26
CA GLN A 468 -13.89 -5.53 -27.90
C GLN A 468 -14.95 -4.47 -27.60
N ASN A 469 -14.75 -3.49 -26.72
CA ASN A 469 -15.72 -2.40 -26.57
C ASN A 469 -15.05 -1.00 -26.54
N PRO A 470 -15.37 -0.10 -27.48
CA PRO A 470 -14.88 1.27 -27.44
C PRO A 470 -15.45 2.00 -26.21
N GLN A 471 -14.61 2.74 -25.50
CA GLN A 471 -15.01 3.58 -24.38
C GLN A 471 -16.05 4.62 -24.82
N PRO A 472 -17.09 4.92 -24.01
CA PRO A 472 -18.10 5.90 -24.37
C PRO A 472 -17.49 7.31 -24.49
N THR A 473 -17.87 8.04 -25.55
CA THR A 473 -17.45 9.43 -25.77
C THR A 473 -17.95 10.35 -24.65
N ILE A 474 -17.30 11.51 -24.44
CA ILE A 474 -17.75 12.50 -23.44
C ILE A 474 -19.21 12.87 -23.67
N THR A 475 -19.62 13.11 -24.93
CA THR A 475 -21.01 13.41 -25.29
C THR A 475 -21.99 12.30 -24.86
N ALA A 476 -21.63 11.03 -25.08
CA ALA A 476 -22.48 9.91 -24.66
C ALA A 476 -22.60 9.83 -23.12
N ARG A 477 -21.51 10.12 -22.41
CA ARG A 477 -21.49 10.20 -20.94
C ARG A 477 -22.36 11.34 -20.42
N ASP A 478 -22.24 12.55 -20.99
CA ASP A 478 -23.07 13.70 -20.64
C ASP A 478 -24.56 13.42 -20.82
N GLN A 479 -24.95 12.75 -21.92
CA GLN A 479 -26.33 12.35 -22.15
C GLN A 479 -26.83 11.35 -21.10
N ALA A 480 -26.00 10.39 -20.71
CA ALA A 480 -26.35 9.43 -19.68
C ALA A 480 -26.49 10.09 -18.31
N VAL A 481 -25.59 11.00 -17.95
CA VAL A 481 -25.68 11.80 -16.72
C VAL A 481 -26.98 12.62 -16.72
N ALA A 482 -27.32 13.29 -17.82
CA ALA A 482 -28.56 14.06 -17.94
C ALA A 482 -29.81 13.18 -17.77
N LYS A 483 -29.85 12.00 -18.39
CA LYS A 483 -30.94 11.03 -18.22
C LYS A 483 -31.06 10.53 -16.78
N ALA A 484 -29.94 10.21 -16.14
CA ALA A 484 -29.91 9.78 -14.74
C ALA A 484 -30.43 10.88 -13.80
N LYS A 485 -29.98 12.13 -13.97
CA LYS A 485 -30.48 13.30 -13.21
C LYS A 485 -31.98 13.51 -13.42
N ALA A 486 -32.46 13.43 -14.66
CA ALA A 486 -33.88 13.56 -14.96
C ALA A 486 -34.73 12.44 -14.32
N TRP A 487 -34.20 11.21 -14.28
CA TRP A 487 -34.85 10.10 -13.60
C TRP A 487 -34.91 10.31 -12.08
N LEU A 488 -33.79 10.72 -11.46
CA LEU A 488 -33.71 11.02 -10.03
C LEU A 488 -34.67 12.15 -9.63
N ALA A 489 -34.85 13.17 -10.47
CA ALA A 489 -35.78 14.27 -10.20
C ALA A 489 -37.26 13.82 -10.20
N LYS A 490 -37.61 12.79 -10.97
CA LYS A 490 -38.96 12.21 -11.01
C LYS A 490 -39.23 11.20 -9.88
N HIS A 491 -38.18 10.75 -9.20
CA HIS A 491 -38.24 9.75 -8.13
C HIS A 491 -37.46 10.27 -6.92
N PRO A 492 -38.01 11.25 -6.17
CA PRO A 492 -37.37 11.73 -4.94
C PRO A 492 -37.20 10.58 -3.93
N PRO A 493 -36.21 10.66 -3.02
CA PRO A 493 -36.06 9.65 -1.97
C PRO A 493 -37.29 9.64 -1.06
N ASP A 494 -37.76 8.45 -0.69
CA ASP A 494 -38.75 8.23 0.38
C ASP A 494 -38.15 8.48 1.77
#